data_AF-A0A947JME1-F1
#
_entry.id   AF-A0A947JME1-F1
#
_cell.length_a   1.000
_cell.length_b   1.000
_cell.length_c   1.000
_cell.angle_alpha   90.00
_cell.angle_beta   90.00
_cell.angle_gamma   90.00
#
_symmetry.space_group_name_H-M   'P 1'
#
loop_
_entity.id
_entity.type
_entity.pdbx_description
1 polymer ?
#
loop_
_entity_poly.entity_id
_entity_poly.type
_entity_poly.pdbx_seq_one_letter_code
_entity_poly.pdbx_strand_id
1 'polypeptide(L)'
;MAKQILFTEEARTKIKRGVDQLANAVKVTLGPKGRNVVLDRGYGSPQVTKDGVTVAKDIELKDKFENVGAELVKEVASKTNDVAG
;
A
#
# COMPACT_ATOMS: atom_id res chain seq x y z
N MET A 1 1.27 -6.37 25.31
CA MET A 1 1.21 -7.57 24.44
C MET A 1 2.61 -8.09 24.22
N ALA A 2 2.77 -9.42 24.17
CA ALA A 2 4.03 -10.05 23.79
C ALA A 2 4.36 -9.79 22.32
N LYS A 3 5.65 -9.72 21.97
CA LYS A 3 6.10 -9.59 20.58
C LYS A 3 5.95 -10.95 19.88
N GLN A 4 5.38 -10.95 18.68
CA GLN A 4 5.42 -12.10 17.78
C GLN A 4 6.68 -12.03 16.93
N ILE A 5 7.36 -13.16 16.77
CA ILE A 5 8.62 -13.24 16.03
C ILE A 5 8.45 -14.33 14.97
N LEU A 6 8.63 -13.94 13.70
CA LEU A 6 8.60 -14.84 12.55
C LEU A 6 9.99 -14.86 11.91
N PHE A 7 10.35 -15.98 11.29
CA PHE A 7 11.64 -16.20 10.67
C PHE A 7 11.51 -16.72 9.24
N THR A 8 12.63 -16.66 8.52
CA THR A 8 12.86 -17.31 7.22
C THR A 8 11.72 -17.10 6.20
N GLU A 9 11.14 -18.18 5.70
CA GLU A 9 10.18 -18.17 4.59
C GLU A 9 8.80 -17.68 5.01
N GLU A 10 8.40 -17.93 6.26
CA GLU A 10 7.11 -17.47 6.75
C GLU A 10 7.08 -15.94 6.85
N ALA A 11 8.15 -15.34 7.39
CA ALA A 11 8.31 -13.89 7.44
C ALA A 11 8.36 -13.28 6.03
N ARG A 12 9.15 -13.86 5.12
CA ARG A 12 9.25 -13.38 3.73
C ARG A 12 7.93 -13.46 2.99
N THR A 13 7.19 -14.55 3.17
CA THR A 13 5.90 -14.76 2.50
C THR A 13 4.87 -13.71 2.95
N LYS A 14 4.79 -13.42 4.26
CA LYS A 14 3.88 -12.38 4.76
C LYS A 14 4.26 -10.98 4.26
N ILE A 15 5.54 -10.62 4.34
CA ILE A 15 6.02 -9.33 3.84
C ILE A 15 5.71 -9.18 2.34
N LYS A 16 6.01 -10.22 1.54
CA LYS A 16 5.71 -10.24 0.10
C LYS A 16 4.22 -10.04 -0.17
N ARG A 17 3.33 -10.72 0.56
CA ARG A 17 1.88 -10.54 0.41
C ARG A 17 1.45 -9.11 0.65
N GLY A 18 2.02 -8.44 1.65
CA GLY A 18 1.74 -7.03 1.92
C GLY A 18 2.21 -6.09 0.80
N VAL A 19 3.42 -6.32 0.30
CA VAL A 19 3.96 -5.62 -0.87
C VAL A 19 3.07 -5.82 -2.09
N ASP A 20 2.67 -7.06 -2.38
CA ASP A 20 1.84 -7.40 -3.52
C ASP A 20 0.46 -6.73 -3.43
N GLN A 21 -0.15 -6.69 -2.24
CA GLN A 21 -1.44 -6.01 -2.03
C GLN A 21 -1.35 -4.51 -2.34
N LEU A 22 -0.33 -3.82 -1.80
CA LEU A 22 -0.11 -2.40 -2.08
C LEU A 22 0.16 -2.16 -3.58
N ALA A 23 1.09 -2.91 -4.16
CA ALA A 23 1.49 -2.75 -5.55
C ALA A 23 0.34 -3.04 -6.52
N ASN A 24 -0.48 -4.06 -6.24
CA ASN A 24 -1.64 -4.38 -7.07
C ASN A 24 -2.71 -3.29 -7.05
N ALA A 25 -2.90 -2.61 -5.92
CA ALA A 25 -3.83 -1.49 -5.81
C ALA A 25 -3.30 -0.22 -6.50
N VAL A 26 -2.00 0.07 -6.40
CA VAL A 26 -1.40 1.27 -7.00
C VAL A 26 -1.21 1.12 -8.50
N LYS A 27 -0.76 -0.04 -9.00
CA LYS A 27 -0.40 -0.21 -10.42
C LYS A 27 -1.55 0.03 -11.40
N VAL A 28 -2.81 -0.10 -10.95
CA VAL A 28 -3.98 0.13 -11.82
C VAL A 28 -4.11 1.59 -12.22
N THR A 29 -3.51 2.52 -11.47
CA THR A 29 -3.57 3.96 -11.75
C THR A 29 -2.45 4.43 -12.70
N LEU A 30 -1.51 3.55 -13.08
CA LEU A 30 -0.33 3.92 -13.84
C LEU A 30 -0.63 4.29 -15.31
N GLY A 31 -0.05 5.40 -15.76
CA GLY A 31 -0.04 5.82 -17.16
C GLY A 31 -1.32 6.52 -17.64
N PRO A 32 -1.36 6.96 -18.91
CA PRO A 32 -2.47 7.75 -19.45
C PRO A 32 -3.80 6.99 -19.51
N LYS A 33 -3.75 5.65 -19.47
CA LYS A 33 -4.92 4.76 -19.42
C LYS A 33 -5.17 4.16 -18.03
N GLY A 34 -4.59 4.77 -16.98
CA GLY A 34 -4.83 4.39 -15.60
C GLY A 34 -6.33 4.38 -15.25
N ARG A 35 -6.74 3.38 -14.47
CA ARG A 35 -8.10 3.21 -13.96
C ARG A 35 -8.27 3.93 -12.64
N ASN A 36 -9.53 4.23 -12.32
CA ASN A 36 -9.90 4.82 -11.05
C ASN A 36 -9.82 3.78 -9.93
N VAL A 37 -9.34 4.22 -8.78
CA VAL A 37 -9.47 3.54 -7.49
C VAL A 37 -10.49 4.31 -6.65
N VAL A 38 -11.34 3.57 -5.96
CA VAL A 38 -12.35 4.12 -5.06
C VAL A 38 -11.88 3.88 -3.64
N LEU A 39 -11.72 4.96 -2.89
CA LEU A 39 -11.27 4.98 -1.50
C LEU A 39 -12.47 5.34 -0.63
N ASP A 40 -12.75 4.49 0.35
CA ASP A 40 -13.81 4.76 1.31
C ASP A 40 -13.38 5.91 2.23
N ARG A 41 -14.29 6.87 2.41
CA ARG A 41 -14.14 7.96 3.38
C ARG A 41 -15.14 7.64 4.46
N GLY A 42 -14.67 7.40 5.70
CA GLY A 42 -15.51 6.95 6.82
C GLY A 42 -16.72 7.84 7.16
N TYR A 43 -16.87 8.97 6.49
CA TYR A 43 -18.09 9.77 6.41
C TYR A 43 -18.20 10.39 5.00
N GLY A 44 -19.43 10.64 4.54
CA GLY A 44 -19.70 11.30 3.27
C GLY A 44 -19.59 10.39 2.04
N SER A 45 -19.24 10.96 0.89
CA SER A 45 -19.08 10.22 -0.37
C SER A 45 -17.66 9.62 -0.50
N PRO A 46 -17.52 8.45 -1.14
CA PRO A 46 -16.20 7.87 -1.39
C PRO A 46 -15.36 8.77 -2.30
N GLN A 47 -14.04 8.72 -2.15
CA GLN A 47 -13.12 9.43 -3.02
C GLN A 47 -12.71 8.56 -4.19
N VAL A 48 -12.88 9.09 -5.41
CA VAL A 48 -12.43 8.42 -6.64
C VAL A 48 -11.16 9.11 -7.12
N THR A 49 -10.07 8.35 -7.28
CA THR A 49 -8.77 8.91 -7.67
C THR A 49 -8.02 8.03 -8.67
N LYS A 50 -7.13 8.66 -9.45
CA LYS A 50 -6.08 8.00 -10.26
C LYS A 50 -4.68 8.33 -9.75
N ASP A 51 -4.57 8.99 -8.61
CA ASP A 51 -3.28 9.27 -8.01
C ASP A 51 -2.79 8.06 -7.20
N GLY A 52 -1.71 7.44 -7.67
CA GLY A 52 -1.08 6.30 -7.00
C GLY A 52 -0.53 6.64 -5.61
N VAL A 53 -0.10 7.87 -5.38
CA VAL A 53 0.44 8.31 -4.07
C VAL A 53 -0.70 8.38 -3.04
N THR A 54 -1.84 8.96 -3.42
CA THR A 54 -3.05 8.96 -2.58
C THR A 54 -3.53 7.53 -2.28
N VAL A 55 -3.57 6.66 -3.29
CA VAL A 55 -3.96 5.24 -3.09
C VAL A 55 -3.01 4.54 -2.13
N ALA A 56 -1.69 4.74 -2.27
CA ALA A 56 -0.71 4.12 -1.39
C ALA A 56 -0.87 4.56 0.07
N LYS A 57 -1.21 5.84 0.33
CA LYS A 57 -1.38 6.37 1.68
C LYS A 57 -2.54 5.72 2.43
N ASP A 58 -3.65 5.44 1.75
CA ASP A 58 -4.87 4.92 2.37
C ASP A 58 -4.87 3.39 2.62
N ILE A 59 -3.83 2.66 2.17
CA ILE A 59 -3.79 1.19 2.32
C ILE A 59 -3.24 0.80 3.70
N GLU A 60 -4.06 0.22 4.57
CA GLU A 60 -3.60 -0.36 5.84
C GLU A 60 -4.03 -1.82 5.95
N LEU A 61 -3.09 -2.71 6.27
CA LEU A 61 -3.33 -4.15 6.33
C LEU A 61 -3.52 -4.63 7.76
N LYS A 62 -4.51 -5.51 7.96
CA LYS A 62 -4.85 -6.06 9.29
C LYS A 62 -3.75 -6.93 9.88
N ASP A 63 -3.07 -7.74 9.06
CA ASP A 63 -1.93 -8.54 9.52
C ASP A 63 -0.70 -7.63 9.64
N LYS A 64 -0.11 -7.59 10.84
CA LYS A 64 1.02 -6.69 11.12
C LYS A 64 2.25 -6.98 10.27
N PHE A 65 2.51 -8.24 9.93
CA PHE A 65 3.68 -8.61 9.13
C PHE A 65 3.49 -8.27 7.65
N GLU A 66 2.26 -8.45 7.14
CA GLU A 66 1.91 -7.95 5.81
C GLU A 66 1.98 -6.40 5.79
N ASN A 67 1.46 -5.74 6.82
CA ASN A 67 1.48 -4.27 6.91
C ASN A 67 2.91 -3.72 6.91
N VAL A 68 3.87 -4.39 7.57
CA VAL A 68 5.30 -4.00 7.48
C VAL A 68 5.79 -3.99 6.03
N GLY A 69 5.41 -4.99 5.23
CA GLY A 69 5.76 -5.02 3.80
C GLY A 69 5.14 -3.87 3.01
N ALA A 70 3.85 -3.57 3.27
CA ALA A 70 3.18 -2.44 2.64
C ALA A 70 3.82 -1.09 3.03
N GLU A 71 4.09 -0.86 4.31
CA GLU A 71 4.72 0.37 4.82
C GLU A 71 6.11 0.61 4.24
N LEU A 72 6.93 -0.44 4.09
CA LEU A 72 8.25 -0.32 3.45
C LEU A 72 8.16 0.25 2.02
N VAL A 73 7.18 -0.20 1.24
CA VAL A 73 7.01 0.26 -0.15
C VAL A 73 6.36 1.64 -0.21
N LYS A 74 5.45 1.95 0.72
CA LYS A 74 4.93 3.32 0.86
C LYS A 74 6.05 4.32 1.14
N GLU A 75 7.01 3.96 1.99
CA GLU A 75 8.14 4.85 2.30
C GLU A 75 8.99 5.14 1.06
N VAL A 76 9.26 4.12 0.24
CA VAL A 76 9.96 4.28 -1.05
C VAL A 76 9.18 5.18 -2.01
N ALA A 77 7.86 4.99 -2.10
CA ALA A 77 6.99 5.81 -2.94
C ALA A 77 6.96 7.27 -2.46
N SER A 78 6.86 7.50 -1.15
CA SER A 78 6.86 8.84 -0.57
C SER A 78 8.17 9.57 -0.84
N LYS A 79 9.32 8.92 -0.58
CA LYS A 79 10.64 9.52 -0.86
C LYS A 79 10.83 9.85 -2.33
N THR A 80 10.31 9.02 -3.22
CA THR A 80 10.37 9.27 -4.67
C THR A 80 9.55 10.50 -5.03
N ASN A 81 8.33 10.61 -4.49
CA ASN A 81 7.46 11.77 -4.68
C ASN A 81 8.07 13.05 -4.11
N ASP A 82 8.78 12.98 -2.98
CA ASP A 82 9.43 14.17 -2.40
C ASP A 82 10.58 14.70 -3.28
N VAL A 83 11.23 13.83 -4.07
CA VAL A 83 12.33 14.19 -4.97
C VAL A 83 11.83 14.62 -6.35
N ALA A 84 10.81 13.94 -6.89
CA ALA A 84 10.40 14.05 -8.28
C ALA A 84 9.01 14.68 -8.48
N GLY A 85 8.24 14.88 -7.42
CA GLY A 85 6.79 15.11 -7.50
C GLY A 85 6.05 13.89 -8.05
#